data_AF-A0A2V8PHS9-F1
#
_entry.id   AF-A0A2V8PHS9-F1
#
_cell.length_a   1.000
_cell.length_b   1.000
_cell.length_c   1.000
_cell.angle_alpha   90.00
_cell.angle_beta   90.00
_cell.angle_gamma   90.00
#
_symmetry.space_group_name_H-M   'P 1'
#
loop_
_entity.id
_entity.type
_entity.pdbx_description
1 polymer ?
#
loop_
_entity_poly.entity_id
_entity_poly.type
_entity_poly.pdbx_seq_one_letter_code
_entity_poly.pdbx_strand_id
1 'polypeptide(L)'
;MREIVAAYLRRIERDPAKAAVALYPYLTRHPRRVAEEPKLILIDPRISFGKAILVTAGVPTAIIADRNSAGEAIPELAEDYGCQASEIEKA
;
A
#
# COMPACT_ATOMS: atom_id res chain seq x y z
N MET A 1 -1.93 10.34 22.74
CA MET A 1 -1.51 8.96 22.43
C MET A 1 -2.66 8.09 21.91
N ARG A 2 -3.78 7.97 22.64
CA ARG A 2 -4.93 7.14 22.26
C ARG A 2 -5.42 7.35 20.82
N GLU A 3 -5.53 8.60 20.38
CA GLU A 3 -6.04 8.95 19.05
C GLU A 3 -5.12 8.47 17.92
N ILE A 4 -3.81 8.59 18.11
CA ILE A 4 -2.81 8.10 17.16
C ILE A 4 -2.94 6.58 17.04
N VAL A 5 -2.94 5.86 18.17
CA VAL A 5 -3.10 4.39 18.18
C VAL A 5 -4.39 3.97 17.50
N ALA A 6 -5.52 4.60 17.83
CA ALA A 6 -6.81 4.30 17.23
C ALA A 6 -6.80 4.50 15.71
N ALA A 7 -6.11 5.52 15.21
CA ALA A 7 -6.00 5.79 13.79
C ALA A 7 -5.20 4.71 13.05
N TYR A 8 -4.09 4.23 13.62
CA TYR A 8 -3.33 3.10 13.07
C TYR A 8 -4.12 1.79 13.13
N LEU A 9 -4.90 1.54 14.19
CA LEU A 9 -5.73 0.33 14.28
C LEU A 9 -6.82 0.27 13.20
N ARG A 10 -7.30 1.40 12.69
CA ARG A 10 -8.26 1.46 11.55
C ARG A 10 -7.65 0.97 10.22
N ARG A 11 -6.32 0.88 10.14
CA ARG A 11 -5.60 0.34 8.98
C ARG A 11 -5.47 -1.17 8.98
N ILE A 12 -5.89 -1.83 10.05
CA ILE A 12 -5.86 -3.29 10.16
C ILE A 12 -7.23 -3.84 9.80
N GLU A 13 -7.29 -4.70 8.79
CA GLU A 13 -8.47 -5.50 8.51
C GLU A 13 -8.50 -6.72 9.44
N ARG A 14 -9.68 -7.04 9.94
CA ARG A 14 -9.89 -8.13 10.88
C ARG A 14 -10.98 -9.07 10.37
N ASP A 15 -10.77 -10.35 10.62
CA ASP A 15 -11.76 -11.39 10.32
C ASP A 15 -12.88 -11.43 11.38
N PRO A 16 -13.90 -12.30 11.23
CA PRO A 16 -14.96 -12.46 12.23
C PRO A 16 -14.47 -12.91 13.62
N ALA A 17 -13.32 -13.58 13.71
CA ALA A 17 -12.69 -13.96 14.96
C ALA A 17 -11.87 -12.81 15.59
N LYS A 18 -11.87 -11.63 14.96
CA LYS A 18 -11.13 -10.41 15.34
C LYS A 18 -9.61 -10.52 15.17
N ALA A 19 -9.12 -11.57 14.49
CA ALA A 19 -7.71 -11.71 14.15
C ALA A 19 -7.33 -10.73 13.04
N ALA A 20 -6.11 -10.18 13.09
CA ALA A 20 -5.60 -9.30 12.05
C ALA A 20 -5.23 -10.12 10.81
N VAL A 21 -5.84 -9.81 9.68
CA VAL A 21 -5.65 -10.56 8.43
C VAL A 21 -5.02 -9.74 7.31
N ALA A 22 -5.10 -8.41 7.39
CA ALA A 22 -4.47 -7.52 6.43
C ALA A 22 -4.11 -6.18 7.05
N LEU A 23 -3.09 -5.53 6.50
CA LEU A 23 -2.59 -4.23 6.93
C LEU A 23 -2.46 -3.28 5.73
N TYR A 24 -2.93 -2.05 5.92
CA TYR A 24 -2.76 -0.95 4.98
C TYR A 24 -1.81 0.12 5.56
N PRO A 25 -0.50 0.07 5.30
CA PRO A 25 0.45 1.01 5.90
C PRO A 25 0.19 2.46 5.47
N TYR A 26 0.64 3.39 6.31
CA TYR A 26 0.78 4.80 5.91
C TYR A 26 2.03 4.95 5.06
N LEU A 27 1.94 5.73 3.99
CA LEU A 27 3.05 5.88 3.03
C LEU A 27 3.93 7.09 3.34
N THR A 28 3.43 8.03 4.14
CA THR A 28 4.23 9.15 4.64
C THR A 28 4.57 9.01 6.12
N ARG A 29 5.77 9.49 6.50
CA ARG A 29 6.13 9.63 7.91
C ARG A 29 5.30 10.75 8.53
N HIS A 30 4.69 10.47 9.68
CA HIS A 30 3.84 11.42 10.42
C HIS A 30 2.71 12.03 9.57
N PRO A 31 1.77 11.20 9.07
CA PRO A 31 0.68 11.67 8.22
C PRO A 31 -0.14 12.74 8.95
N ARG A 32 -0.21 13.95 8.38
CA ARG A 32 -0.97 15.06 8.97
C ARG A 32 -2.48 14.80 8.97
N ARG A 33 -2.97 14.04 7.98
CA ARG A 33 -4.39 13.69 7.81
C ARG A 33 -4.57 12.18 7.72
N VAL A 34 -4.40 11.57 8.89
CA VAL A 34 -4.38 10.12 9.11
C VAL A 34 -5.65 9.41 8.60
N ALA A 35 -6.80 10.09 8.62
CA ALA A 35 -8.09 9.59 8.15
C ALA A 35 -8.28 9.69 6.63
N GLU A 36 -7.58 10.61 5.96
CA GLU A 36 -7.71 10.87 4.52
C GLU A 36 -6.68 10.12 3.68
N GLU A 37 -5.64 9.54 4.30
CA GLU A 37 -4.64 8.80 3.53
C GLU A 37 -5.27 7.58 2.84
N PRO A 38 -5.02 7.37 1.54
CA PRO A 38 -5.60 6.25 0.82
C PRO A 38 -5.00 4.91 1.28
N LYS A 39 -5.72 3.82 1.02
CA LYS A 39 -5.29 2.43 1.30
C LYS A 39 -4.62 1.84 0.06
N LEU A 40 -3.51 2.44 -0.38
CA LEU A 40 -2.86 2.10 -1.66
C LEU A 40 -2.03 0.82 -1.59
N ILE A 41 -1.37 0.57 -0.46
CA ILE A 41 -0.54 -0.62 -0.27
C ILE A 41 -1.25 -1.59 0.66
N LEU A 42 -1.23 -2.88 0.31
CA LEU A 42 -1.76 -3.97 1.11
C LEU A 42 -0.64 -4.94 1.50
N ILE A 43 -0.67 -5.39 2.75
CA ILE A 43 0.11 -6.51 3.25
C ILE A 43 -0.88 -7.55 3.77
N ASP A 44 -0.99 -8.68 3.07
CA ASP A 44 -1.88 -9.80 3.41
C ASP A 44 -1.13 -11.13 3.21
N PRO A 45 -0.99 -12.00 4.23
CA PRO A 45 -0.28 -13.27 4.10
C PRO A 45 -0.87 -14.21 3.03
N ARG A 46 -2.15 -14.03 2.66
CA ARG A 46 -2.86 -14.82 1.65
C ARG A 46 -2.56 -14.35 0.22
N ILE A 47 -1.99 -13.16 0.05
CA ILE A 47 -1.69 -12.55 -1.25
C ILE A 47 -0.19 -12.28 -1.35
N SER A 48 0.46 -12.73 -2.42
CA SER A 48 1.90 -12.51 -2.64
C SER A 48 2.77 -12.90 -1.43
N PHE A 49 2.33 -13.91 -0.66
CA PHE A 49 3.01 -14.40 0.55
C PHE A 49 3.28 -13.31 1.60
N GLY A 50 2.38 -12.33 1.75
CA GLY A 50 2.53 -11.25 2.72
C GLY A 50 3.51 -10.14 2.30
N LYS A 51 3.91 -10.09 1.03
CA LYS A 51 4.64 -8.94 0.48
C LYS A 51 3.71 -7.74 0.36
N ALA A 52 4.30 -6.54 0.45
CA ALA A 52 3.59 -5.30 0.14
C ALA A 52 3.24 -5.25 -1.34
N ILE A 53 1.96 -5.05 -1.65
CA ILE A 53 1.46 -4.92 -3.03
C ILE A 53 0.74 -3.60 -3.22
N LEU A 54 0.80 -3.07 -4.43
CA LEU A 54 -0.09 -1.99 -4.86
C LEU A 54 -1.49 -2.56 -5.10
N VAL A 55 -2.50 -2.05 -4.40
CA VAL A 55 -3.87 -2.61 -4.40
C VAL A 55 -4.51 -2.58 -5.78
N THR A 56 -4.32 -1.50 -6.54
CA THR A 56 -4.93 -1.34 -7.87
C THR A 56 -4.34 -2.29 -8.91
N ALA A 57 -3.05 -2.58 -8.83
CA ALA A 57 -2.34 -3.44 -9.78
C ALA A 57 -2.20 -4.90 -9.32
N GLY A 58 -2.27 -5.18 -8.01
CA GLY A 58 -1.93 -6.48 -7.44
C GLY A 58 -0.44 -6.84 -7.53
N VAL A 59 0.42 -5.86 -7.83
CA VAL A 59 1.85 -6.05 -8.09
C VAL A 59 2.67 -5.75 -6.83
N PRO A 60 3.70 -6.56 -6.49
CA PRO A 60 4.57 -6.24 -5.37
C PRO A 60 5.30 -4.91 -5.58
N THR A 61 5.33 -4.07 -4.55
CA THR A 61 5.96 -2.75 -4.62
C THR A 61 7.45 -2.82 -4.95
N ALA A 62 8.13 -3.87 -4.48
CA ALA A 62 9.52 -4.16 -4.84
C ALA A 62 9.73 -4.29 -6.36
N ILE A 63 8.78 -4.88 -7.09
CA ILE A 63 8.90 -5.02 -8.55
C ILE A 63 8.75 -3.66 -9.25
N ILE A 64 7.83 -2.82 -8.76
CA ILE A 64 7.66 -1.45 -9.26
C ILE A 64 8.95 -0.65 -9.01
N ALA A 65 9.53 -0.77 -7.81
CA ALA A 65 10.78 -0.11 -7.44
C ALA A 65 11.97 -0.60 -8.29
N ASP A 66 12.05 -1.90 -8.57
CA ASP A 66 13.11 -2.50 -9.39
C ASP A 66 13.06 -1.97 -10.84
N ARG A 67 11.86 -1.94 -11.45
CA ARG A 67 11.68 -1.42 -12.82
C ARG A 67 11.98 0.08 -12.94
N ASN A 68 11.50 0.88 -11.98
CA ASN A 68 11.82 2.31 -11.94
C ASN A 68 13.34 2.53 -11.78
N SER A 69 13.99 1.75 -10.91
CA SER A 69 15.44 1.80 -10.73
C SER A 69 16.23 1.37 -11.97
N ALA A 70 15.62 0.57 -12.85
CA ALA A 70 16.18 0.20 -14.16
C ALA A 70 16.03 1.31 -15.23
N GLY A 71 15.39 2.43 -14.89
CA GLY A 71 15.25 3.61 -15.76
C GLY A 71 13.92 3.71 -16.50
N GLU A 72 12.95 2.86 -16.20
CA GLU A 72 11.60 2.95 -16.78
C GLU A 72 10.83 4.16 -16.23
N ALA A 73 10.08 4.86 -17.09
CA ALA A 73 9.38 6.06 -16.67
C ALA A 73 8.10 5.73 -15.88
N ILE A 74 7.81 6.52 -14.84
CA ILE A 74 6.60 6.37 -14.01
C ILE A 74 5.30 6.29 -14.85
N PRO A 75 5.07 7.13 -15.88
CA PRO A 75 3.85 7.04 -16.69
C PRO A 75 3.74 5.72 -17.47
N GLU A 76 4.87 5.18 -17.94
CA GLU A 76 4.90 3.90 -18.67
C GLU A 76 4.59 2.75 -17.72
N LEU A 77 5.17 2.74 -16.51
CA LEU A 77 4.85 1.77 -15.46
C LEU A 77 3.38 1.83 -15.04
N ALA A 78 2.81 3.04 -14.97
CA ALA A 78 1.41 3.23 -14.63
C ALA A 78 0.47 2.65 -15.71
N GLU A 79 0.81 2.86 -16.98
CA GLU A 79 0.09 2.28 -18.13
C GLU A 79 0.18 0.74 -18.12
N ASP A 80 1.39 0.19 -17.97
CA ASP A 80 1.64 -1.26 -17.90
C ASP A 80 0.81 -1.95 -16.81
N TYR A 81 0.72 -1.31 -15.64
CA TYR A 81 0.01 -1.86 -14.49
C TYR A 81 -1.45 -1.40 -14.38
N GLY A 82 -1.95 -0.62 -15.33
CA GLY A 82 -3.33 -0.14 -15.37
C GLY A 82 -3.72 0.69 -14.14
N CYS A 83 -2.79 1.48 -13.61
CA CYS A 83 -2.98 2.28 -12.39
C CYS A 83 -2.60 3.75 -12.64
N GLN A 84 -2.76 4.62 -11.64
CA GLN A 84 -2.41 6.02 -11.79
C GLN A 84 -0.91 6.24 -11.54
N ALA A 85 -0.28 7.17 -12.27
CA ALA A 85 1.12 7.55 -12.05
C ALA A 85 1.41 7.95 -10.59
N SER A 86 0.48 8.67 -9.95
CA SER A 86 0.59 9.05 -8.54
C SER A 86 0.53 7.87 -7.55
N GLU A 87 0.06 6.71 -7.98
CA GLU A 87 0.09 5.47 -7.20
C GLU A 87 1.45 4.78 -7.34
N ILE A 88 2.01 4.76 -8.55
CA ILE A 88 3.38 4.27 -8.81
C ILE A 88 4.42 5.09 -8.04
N GLU A 89 4.28 6.42 -7.98
CA GLU A 89 5.17 7.29 -7.20
C GLU A 89 5.22 6.96 -5.70
N LYS A 90 4.16 6.34 -5.18
CA LYS A 90 4.00 6.03 -3.75
C LYS A 90 4.24 4.57 -3.42
N ALA A 91 4.37 3.71 -4.43
CA ALA A 91 4.60 2.27 -4.30
C ALA A 91 6.09 2.01 -3.99
#